data_AF-A0A942EDS4-F1
#
_entry.id   AF-A0A942EDS4-F1
#
_cell.length_a   1.000
_cell.length_b   1.000
_cell.length_c   1.000
_cell.angle_alpha   90.00
_cell.angle_beta   90.00
_cell.angle_gamma   90.00
#
_symmetry.space_group_name_H-M   'P 1'
#
loop_
_entity.id
_entity.type
_entity.pdbx_description
1 polymer ?
#
loop_
_entity_poly.entity_id
_entity_poly.type
_entity_poly.pdbx_seq_one_letter_code
_entity_poly.pdbx_strand_id
1 'polypeptide(L)' 'MFYYVDCPECKKDLSRFAEQENLDKGAIYCPYCESALRLKYGEIYEQEMGGDCIIFWFEKWED' A
#
# COMPACT_ATOMS: atom_id res chain seq x y z
N MET A 1 -4.80 13.92 4.56
CA MET A 1 -3.76 12.88 4.69
C MET A 1 -4.44 11.52 4.62
N PHE A 2 -4.71 11.05 3.41
CA PHE A 2 -5.41 9.78 3.15
C PHE A 2 -4.34 8.73 2.89
N TYR A 3 -4.17 7.76 3.79
CA TYR A 3 -3.27 6.63 3.55
C TYR A 3 -4.10 5.36 3.50
N TYR A 4 -4.37 4.88 2.28
CA TYR A 4 -4.92 3.56 1.99
C TYR A 4 -3.86 2.47 2.23
N VAL A 5 -3.20 2.52 3.38
CA VAL A 5 -2.13 1.60 3.78
C VAL A 5 -2.62 0.58 4.80
N ASP A 6 -3.94 0.44 4.96
CA ASP A 6 -4.52 -0.61 5.78
C ASP A 6 -4.62 -1.92 5.01
N CYS A 7 -4.59 -3.04 5.73
CA CYS A 7 -4.94 -4.34 5.17
C CYS A 7 -6.36 -4.30 4.61
N PRO A 8 -6.59 -4.67 3.32
CA PRO A 8 -7.92 -4.64 2.74
C PRO A 8 -8.88 -5.63 3.42
N GLU A 9 -8.36 -6.71 4.02
CA GLU A 9 -9.15 -7.74 4.70
C GLU A 9 -9.49 -7.36 6.14
N CYS A 10 -8.49 -7.06 6.99
CA CYS A 10 -8.71 -6.84 8.43
C CYS A 10 -8.67 -5.37 8.89
N LYS A 11 -8.44 -4.43 7.96
CA LYS A 11 -8.38 -2.97 8.20
C LYS A 11 -7.36 -2.54 9.26
N LYS A 12 -6.33 -3.35 9.51
CA LYS A 12 -5.21 -2.99 10.37
C LYS A 12 -4.18 -2.21 9.58
N ASP A 13 -3.56 -1.23 10.26
CA ASP A 13 -2.49 -0.41 9.69
C ASP A 13 -1.32 -1.27 9.20
N LEU A 14 -0.93 -1.04 7.95
CA LEU A 14 0.25 -1.61 7.30
C LEU A 14 1.13 -0.50 6.70
N SER A 15 1.02 0.76 7.17
CA SER A 15 1.83 1.90 6.72
C SER A 15 3.32 1.62 6.67
N ARG A 16 3.85 0.87 7.66
CA ARG A 16 5.26 0.46 7.72
C ARG A 16 5.75 -0.40 6.56
N PHE A 17 4.84 -0.95 5.77
CA PHE A 17 5.16 -1.77 4.60
C PHE A 17 4.98 -1.00 3.29
N ALA A 18 4.40 0.20 3.34
CA ALA A 18 4.11 1.06 2.18
C ALA A 18 5.35 1.86 1.75
N GLU A 19 6.40 1.15 1.35
CA GLU A 19 7.67 1.72 0.92
C GLU A 19 8.01 1.23 -0.50
N GLN A 20 8.71 2.05 -1.28
CA GLN A 20 9.05 1.74 -2.67
C GLN A 20 9.87 0.44 -2.80
N GLU A 21 10.72 0.14 -1.81
CA GLU A 21 11.50 -1.09 -1.74
C GLU A 21 10.65 -2.37 -1.65
N ASN A 22 9.37 -2.27 -1.31
CA ASN A 22 8.48 -3.42 -1.12
C ASN A 22 7.61 -3.72 -2.35
N LEU A 23 7.66 -2.90 -3.41
CA LEU A 23 6.81 -3.06 -4.59
C LEU A 23 7.08 -4.34 -5.40
N ASP A 24 8.32 -4.84 -5.39
CA ASP A 24 8.76 -5.99 -6.18
C ASP A 24 9.22 -7.19 -5.35
N LYS A 25 9.02 -7.16 -4.01
CA LYS A 25 9.51 -8.20 -3.10
C LYS A 25 8.63 -9.45 -3.00
N GLY A 26 7.56 -9.54 -3.81
CA GLY A 26 6.59 -10.62 -3.71
C GLY A 26 5.49 -10.34 -2.70
N ALA A 27 4.84 -11.39 -2.20
CA ALA A 27 3.69 -11.27 -1.30
C ALA A 27 4.10 -10.73 0.07
N ILE A 28 3.36 -9.73 0.53
CA ILE A 28 3.46 -9.16 1.87
C ILE A 28 2.34 -9.76 2.70
N TYR A 29 2.69 -10.50 3.74
CA TYR A 29 1.70 -11.12 4.62
C TYR A 29 1.27 -10.15 5.71
N CYS A 30 -0.05 -9.96 5.84
CA CYS A 30 -0.59 -9.16 6.94
C CYS A 30 -0.24 -9.84 8.28
N PRO A 31 0.44 -9.16 9.22
CA PRO A 31 0.82 -9.75 10.51
C PRO A 31 -0.36 -10.01 11.45
N TYR A 32 -1.57 -9.57 11.08
CA TYR A 32 -2.78 -9.66 11.92
C TYR A 32 -3.77 -10.73 11.44
N CYS A 33 -3.91 -10.91 10.12
CA CYS A 33 -4.87 -11.84 9.53
C CYS A 33 -4.23 -12.81 8.52
N GLU A 34 -2.91 -12.77 8.39
CA GLU A 34 -2.08 -13.67 7.56
C GLU A 34 -2.43 -13.66 6.06
N SER A 35 -3.29 -12.74 5.63
CA SER A 35 -3.65 -12.59 4.23
C SER A 35 -2.44 -12.14 3.42
N ALA A 36 -2.22 -12.80 2.28
CA ALA A 36 -1.20 -12.41 1.30
C ALA A 36 -1.69 -11.17 0.55
N LEU A 37 -0.87 -10.12 0.55
CA LEU A 37 -1.17 -8.83 -0.06
C LEU A 37 -0.08 -8.45 -1.04
N ARG A 38 -0.45 -7.65 -2.04
CA ARG A 38 0.47 -6.99 -2.96
C ARG A 38 0.46 -5.49 -2.69
N LEU A 39 1.64 -4.90 -2.54
CA LEU A 39 1.77 -3.45 -2.53
C LEU A 39 1.69 -2.92 -3.95
N LYS A 40 0.89 -1.88 -4.15
CA LYS A 40 0.78 -1.10 -5.37
C LYS A 40 1.15 0.33 -5.10
N TYR A 41 1.52 1.04 -6.16
CA TYR A 41 1.71 2.47 -6.13
C TYR A 41 1.13 3.13 -7.37
N GLY A 42 0.92 4.43 -7.26
CA GLY A 42 0.49 5.30 -8.33
C GLY A 42 0.96 6.72 -8.07
N GLU A 43 1.08 7.50 -9.13
CA GLU A 43 1.47 8.90 -9.07
C GLU A 43 0.22 9.75 -9.28
N ILE A 44 -0.01 10.71 -8.39
CA ILE A 44 -1.04 11.73 -8.56
C ILE A 44 -0.39 13.11 -8.59
N TYR A 45 -0.95 14.00 -9.39
CA TYR A 45 -0.57 15.41 -9.37
C TYR A 45 -1.44 16.15 -8.36
N GLU A 46 -0.86 16.61 -7.25
CA GLU A 46 -1.59 17.31 -6.20
C GLU A 46 -1.48 18.82 -6.42
N GLN A 47 -2.52 19.41 -7.04
CA GLN A 47 -2.54 20.81 -7.48
C GLN A 47 -2.27 21.81 -6.33
N GLU A 48 -2.69 21.48 -5.11
CA GLU A 48 -2.50 22.36 -3.94
C GLU A 48 -1.04 22.40 -3.47
N MET A 49 -0.29 21.30 -3.61
CA MET A 49 1.15 21.24 -3.29
C MET A 49 2.04 21.58 -4.49
N GLY A 50 1.46 21.66 -5.70
CA GLY A 50 2.18 22.00 -6.93
C GLY A 50 3.19 20.95 -7.35
N GLY A 51 2.97 19.67 -7.03
CA GLY A 51 3.93 18.60 -7.30
C GLY A 51 3.31 17.21 -7.45
N ASP A 52 4.11 16.30 -7.99
CA ASP A 52 3.78 14.88 -8.09
C ASP A 52 3.92 14.20 -6.72
N CYS A 53 2.92 13.41 -6.35
CA CYS A 53 2.84 12.68 -5.11
C CYS A 53 2.67 11.18 -5.39
N ILE A 54 3.46 10.35 -4.71
CA ILE A 54 3.34 8.89 -4.79
C ILE A 54 2.35 8.42 -3.73
N ILE A 55 1.35 7.66 -4.15
CA ILE A 55 0.39 6.97 -3.28
C ILE A 55 0.69 5.48 -3.30
N PHE A 56 0.56 4.84 -2.14
CA PHE A 56 0.65 3.40 -1.97
C PHE A 56 -0.69 2.82 -1.51
N TRP A 57 -1.01 1.60 -1.95
CA TRP A 57 -2.14 0.82 -1.44
C TRP A 57 -1.90 -0.69 -1.48
N PHE A 58 -2.62 -1.42 -0.62
CA PHE A 58 -2.58 -2.89 -0.59
C PHE A 58 -3.78 -3.48 -1.32
N GLU A 59 -3.50 -4.45 -2.19
CA GLU A 59 -4.49 -5.33 -2.82
C GLU A 59 -4.30 -6.76 -2.33
N LYS A 60 -5.35 -7.58 -2.41
CA LYS A 60 -5.22 -9.02 -2.14
C LYS A 60 -4.33 -9.64 -3.21
N TRP A 61 -3.42 -10.52 -2.80
CA TRP A 61 -2.62 -11.29 -3.73
C TRP A 61 -3.48 -12.44 -4.27
N GLU A 62 -4.01 -12.27 -5.47
CA GLU A 62 -4.68 -13.33 -6.23
C GLU A 62 -3.66 -13.88 -7.25
N ASP A 63 -3.43 -15.19 -7.20
CA ASP A 63 -2.47 -15.93 -8.04
C ASP A 63 -3.00 -16.14 -9.46
#